data_AF-A0A6J6WSH0-F1
#
_entry.id   AF-A0A6J6WSH0-F1
#
_cell.length_a   1.000
_cell.length_b   1.000
_cell.length_c   1.000
_cell.angle_alpha   90.00
_cell.angle_beta   90.00
_cell.angle_gamma   90.00
#
_symmetry.space_group_name_H-M   'P 1'
#
loop_
_entity.id
_entity.type
_entity.pdbx_description
1 polymer ?
#
loop_
_entity_poly.entity_id
_entity_poly.type
_entity_poly.pdbx_seq_one_letter_code
_entity_poly.pdbx_strand_id
1 'polypeptide(L)'
;MYLPSGGSLVIDRTEAMVVIDVNTGKFIGKGGNLEETVTKNNLEAAEEIARQLRLRDLGGIVVIDFIDMILESNREQVLRRLVECLGRDRTKHQVAEVTSLGLVQMTRKRIGQGLIEAFSTTCDSCAGRGIHIHTEPVKVKPTPVFVENDSQNSHDDMENAREDREDKNQSDMDSDVDSTTESEQTSTEVVIESSTEPTKGRKRRRAVSTGVVTPGA
;
A
#
# COMPACT_ATOMS: atom_id res chain seq x y z
N MET A 1 -20.09 14.96 -11.71
CA MET A 1 -20.20 13.98 -12.83
C MET A 1 -21.16 12.88 -12.39
N TYR A 2 -22.11 12.46 -13.23
CA TYR A 2 -23.16 11.53 -12.81
C TYR A 2 -22.71 10.06 -12.85
N LEU A 3 -23.23 9.27 -11.91
CA LEU A 3 -23.06 7.82 -11.80
C LEU A 3 -24.27 7.09 -12.41
N PRO A 4 -24.15 5.82 -12.85
CA PRO A 4 -25.25 5.05 -13.46
C PRO A 4 -26.55 5.02 -12.66
N SER A 5 -26.48 4.93 -11.33
CA SER A 5 -27.65 4.95 -10.43
C SER A 5 -28.21 6.34 -10.15
N GLY A 6 -27.67 7.42 -10.73
CA GLY A 6 -28.18 8.79 -10.57
C GLY A 6 -27.58 9.59 -9.41
N GLY A 7 -26.57 9.05 -8.71
CA GLY A 7 -25.67 9.81 -7.87
C GLY A 7 -24.66 10.64 -8.66
N SER A 8 -23.74 11.32 -7.99
CA SER A 8 -22.73 12.13 -8.65
C SER A 8 -21.44 12.37 -7.85
N LEU A 9 -20.31 12.35 -8.54
CA LEU A 9 -19.01 12.77 -8.01
C LEU A 9 -18.79 14.28 -8.17
N VAL A 10 -18.33 14.92 -7.10
CA VAL A 10 -17.62 16.21 -7.15
C VAL A 10 -16.11 15.91 -7.09
N ILE A 11 -15.28 16.68 -7.81
CA ILE A 11 -13.82 16.51 -7.84
C ILE A 11 -13.21 17.91 -7.80
N ASP A 12 -12.78 18.31 -6.62
CA ASP A 12 -12.16 19.60 -6.37
C ASP A 12 -10.64 19.45 -6.24
N ARG A 13 -9.91 20.44 -6.77
CA ARG A 13 -8.46 20.37 -6.91
C ARG A 13 -7.81 21.59 -6.30
N THR A 14 -7.08 21.37 -5.22
CA THR A 14 -6.30 22.38 -4.52
C THR A 14 -4.83 22.35 -4.99
N GLU A 15 -4.00 23.23 -4.43
CA GLU A 15 -2.56 23.24 -4.65
C GLU A 15 -1.87 21.96 -4.14
N ALA A 16 -2.29 21.46 -2.97
CA ALA A 16 -1.62 20.34 -2.28
C ALA A 16 -2.27 18.96 -2.54
N MET A 17 -3.59 18.92 -2.76
CA MET A 17 -4.36 17.67 -2.87
C MET A 17 -5.60 17.76 -3.76
N VAL A 18 -6.08 16.60 -4.20
CA VAL A 18 -7.39 16.42 -4.84
C VAL A 18 -8.37 15.89 -3.79
N VAL A 19 -9.55 16.49 -3.70
CA VAL A 19 -10.66 16.02 -2.87
C VAL A 19 -11.77 15.53 -3.79
N ILE A 20 -12.34 14.38 -3.47
CA ILE A 20 -13.42 13.74 -4.23
C ILE A 20 -14.57 13.44 -3.28
N ASP A 21 -15.76 13.92 -3.60
CA ASP A 21 -16.99 13.79 -2.80
C ASP A 21 -18.05 12.99 -3.59
N VAL A 22 -18.74 12.07 -2.90
CA VAL A 22 -19.70 11.13 -3.48
C VAL A 22 -21.12 11.47 -3.02
N ASN A 23 -21.99 11.88 -3.94
CA ASN A 23 -23.40 12.17 -3.65
C ASN A 23 -24.32 11.04 -4.14
N THR A 24 -25.41 10.76 -3.42
CA THR A 24 -26.51 9.87 -3.84
C THR A 24 -27.45 10.50 -4.89
N GLY A 25 -27.40 11.82 -5.05
CA GLY A 25 -28.21 12.54 -6.03
C GLY A 25 -29.71 12.42 -5.77
N LYS A 26 -30.50 12.17 -6.81
CA LYS A 26 -31.97 12.04 -6.70
C LYS A 26 -32.46 10.62 -6.46
N PHE A 27 -31.57 9.61 -6.49
CA PHE A 27 -31.96 8.21 -6.38
C PHE A 27 -31.83 7.69 -4.95
N ILE A 28 -32.65 8.23 -4.06
CA ILE A 28 -32.91 7.61 -2.76
C ILE A 28 -33.89 6.46 -3.02
N GLY A 29 -33.51 5.22 -2.68
CA GLY A 29 -34.22 4.01 -3.10
C GLY A 29 -35.72 4.01 -2.77
N LYS A 30 -36.55 3.46 -3.66
CA LYS A 30 -38.03 3.44 -3.52
C LYS A 30 -38.53 2.52 -2.39
N GLY A 31 -38.39 2.98 -1.15
CA GLY A 31 -39.07 2.42 0.03
C GLY A 31 -38.58 1.04 0.46
N GLY A 32 -37.28 0.89 0.73
CA GLY A 32 -36.71 -0.38 1.20
C GLY A 32 -35.43 -0.23 2.01
N ASN A 33 -34.29 -0.05 1.32
CA ASN A 33 -32.97 -0.16 1.95
C ASN A 33 -32.03 1.00 1.53
N LEU A 34 -31.74 1.90 2.49
CA LEU A 34 -30.82 3.02 2.26
C LEU A 34 -29.37 2.54 2.20
N GLU A 35 -28.95 1.63 3.08
CA GLU A 35 -27.58 1.09 3.17
C GLU A 35 -27.17 0.40 1.86
N GLU A 36 -28.06 -0.36 1.23
CA GLU A 36 -27.83 -0.99 -0.08
C GLU A 36 -27.74 0.05 -1.22
N THR A 37 -28.59 1.08 -1.19
CA THR A 37 -28.56 2.18 -2.16
C THR A 37 -27.22 2.95 -2.07
N VAL A 38 -26.79 3.24 -0.84
CA VAL A 38 -25.51 3.89 -0.52
C VAL A 38 -24.33 3.02 -0.95
N THR A 39 -24.30 1.75 -0.55
CA THR A 39 -23.23 0.81 -0.89
C THR A 39 -23.09 0.66 -2.41
N LYS A 40 -24.20 0.54 -3.14
CA LYS A 40 -24.18 0.48 -4.61
C LYS A 40 -23.63 1.78 -5.22
N ASN A 41 -24.04 2.94 -4.72
CA ASN A 41 -23.55 4.23 -5.22
C ASN A 41 -22.04 4.42 -4.93
N ASN A 42 -21.56 3.97 -3.77
CA ASN A 42 -20.13 3.98 -3.42
C ASN A 42 -19.30 3.00 -4.27
N LEU A 43 -19.87 1.83 -4.63
CA LEU A 43 -19.24 0.91 -5.58
C LEU A 43 -19.12 1.52 -6.98
N GLU A 44 -20.21 2.10 -7.51
CA GLU A 44 -20.20 2.82 -8.79
C GLU A 44 -19.22 4.02 -8.77
N ALA A 45 -19.14 4.72 -7.64
CA ALA A 45 -18.17 5.79 -7.40
C ALA A 45 -16.73 5.27 -7.47
N ALA A 46 -16.39 4.17 -6.79
CA ALA A 46 -15.03 3.62 -6.79
C ALA A 46 -14.51 3.30 -8.21
N GLU A 47 -15.37 2.77 -9.08
CA GLU A 47 -15.02 2.51 -10.48
C GLU A 47 -14.76 3.80 -11.27
N GLU A 48 -15.66 4.77 -11.12
CA GLU A 48 -15.60 6.04 -11.85
C GLU A 48 -14.47 6.94 -11.35
N ILE A 49 -14.16 6.93 -10.05
CA ILE A 49 -13.00 7.62 -9.46
C ILE A 49 -11.70 7.12 -10.09
N ALA A 50 -11.48 5.79 -10.09
CA ALA A 50 -10.31 5.21 -10.73
C ALA A 50 -10.24 5.54 -12.24
N ARG A 51 -11.39 5.70 -12.92
CA ARG A 51 -11.47 6.18 -14.31
C ARG A 51 -11.08 7.66 -14.44
N GLN A 52 -11.58 8.54 -13.57
CA GLN A 52 -11.26 9.99 -13.60
C GLN A 52 -9.80 10.27 -13.26
N LEU A 53 -9.21 9.57 -12.29
CA LEU A 53 -7.79 9.69 -11.95
C LEU A 53 -6.89 9.48 -13.18
N ARG A 54 -7.18 8.44 -13.97
CA ARG A 54 -6.50 8.15 -15.25
C ARG A 54 -6.78 9.17 -16.34
N LEU A 55 -8.05 9.53 -16.55
CA LEU A 55 -8.46 10.38 -17.69
C LEU A 55 -8.04 11.84 -17.56
N ARG A 56 -7.86 12.34 -16.33
CA ARG A 56 -7.43 13.72 -16.07
C ARG A 56 -5.95 13.85 -15.67
N ASP A 57 -5.24 12.71 -15.54
CA ASP A 57 -3.95 12.56 -14.84
C ASP A 57 -3.90 13.33 -13.50
N LEU A 58 -4.80 12.96 -12.59
CA LEU A 58 -4.80 13.48 -11.22
C LEU A 58 -3.75 12.74 -10.40
N GLY A 59 -2.88 13.46 -9.71
CA GLY A 59 -1.79 12.89 -8.90
C GLY A 59 -1.33 13.84 -7.81
N GLY A 60 -0.49 13.33 -6.92
CA GLY A 60 -0.28 13.87 -5.57
C GLY A 60 -1.11 13.10 -4.54
N ILE A 61 -1.50 13.78 -3.47
CA ILE A 61 -2.43 13.26 -2.46
C ILE A 61 -3.86 13.35 -3.00
N VAL A 62 -4.63 12.28 -2.85
CA VAL A 62 -6.06 12.22 -3.16
C VAL A 62 -6.81 11.76 -1.91
N VAL A 63 -7.84 12.50 -1.54
CA VAL A 63 -8.77 12.17 -0.46
C VAL A 63 -10.14 11.91 -1.06
N ILE A 64 -10.77 10.81 -0.67
CA ILE A 64 -12.09 10.40 -1.15
C ILE A 64 -13.04 10.33 0.05
N ASP A 65 -14.10 11.13 -0.01
CA ASP A 65 -15.23 11.11 0.90
C ASP A 65 -16.33 10.21 0.31
N PHE A 66 -16.43 8.99 0.83
CA PHE A 66 -17.50 8.05 0.49
C PHE A 66 -18.65 8.23 1.47
N ILE A 67 -19.88 8.13 0.97
CA ILE A 67 -21.09 8.26 1.79
C ILE A 67 -21.05 7.24 2.95
N ASP A 68 -21.36 7.69 4.17
CA ASP A 68 -21.42 6.88 5.38
C ASP A 68 -22.11 5.52 5.17
N MET A 69 -21.41 4.45 5.52
CA MET A 69 -21.93 3.07 5.49
C MET A 69 -21.89 2.49 6.90
N ILE A 70 -23.04 2.01 7.37
CA ILE A 70 -23.20 1.46 8.72
C ILE A 70 -22.40 0.16 8.87
N LEU A 71 -22.37 -0.68 7.83
CA LEU A 71 -21.72 -1.99 7.87
C LEU A 71 -20.25 -1.92 7.45
N GLU A 72 -19.37 -2.47 8.28
CA GLU A 72 -17.94 -2.60 8.01
C GLU A 72 -17.64 -3.42 6.75
N SER A 73 -18.42 -4.48 6.53
CA SER A 73 -18.35 -5.28 5.30
C SER A 73 -18.64 -4.48 4.04
N ASN A 74 -19.45 -3.41 4.11
CA ASN A 74 -19.71 -2.52 2.96
C ASN A 74 -18.53 -1.57 2.73
N ARG A 75 -17.95 -1.02 3.81
CA ARG A 75 -16.69 -0.24 3.76
C ARG A 75 -15.55 -1.06 3.13
N GLU A 76 -15.37 -2.31 3.54
CA GLU A 76 -14.40 -3.24 2.92
C GLU A 76 -14.68 -3.49 1.43
N GLN A 77 -15.93 -3.74 1.04
CA GLN A 77 -16.30 -4.01 -0.35
C GLN A 77 -15.97 -2.83 -1.27
N VAL A 78 -16.25 -1.60 -0.82
CA VAL A 78 -15.93 -0.37 -1.56
C VAL A 78 -14.42 -0.16 -1.67
N LEU A 79 -13.66 -0.36 -0.58
CA LEU A 79 -12.20 -0.26 -0.60
C LEU A 79 -11.56 -1.31 -1.53
N ARG A 80 -12.04 -2.57 -1.47
CA ARG A 80 -11.62 -3.65 -2.37
C ARG A 80 -11.91 -3.32 -3.84
N ARG A 81 -13.12 -2.82 -4.14
CA ARG A 81 -13.50 -2.37 -5.49
C ARG A 81 -12.61 -1.25 -6.01
N LEU A 82 -12.28 -0.27 -5.16
CA LEU A 82 -11.37 0.82 -5.51
C LEU A 82 -9.98 0.27 -5.89
N VAL A 83 -9.41 -0.62 -5.07
CA VAL A 83 -8.10 -1.24 -5.33
C VAL A 83 -8.10 -2.08 -6.62
N GLU A 84 -9.13 -2.90 -6.86
CA GLU A 84 -9.32 -3.64 -8.13
C GLU A 84 -9.35 -2.70 -9.36
N CYS A 85 -10.04 -1.58 -9.24
CA CYS A 85 -10.19 -0.60 -10.31
C CYS A 85 -8.93 0.26 -10.51
N LEU A 86 -8.13 0.45 -9.47
CA LEU A 86 -6.81 1.10 -9.51
C LEU A 86 -5.72 0.18 -10.09
N GLY A 87 -5.82 -1.14 -9.91
CA GLY A 87 -4.91 -2.13 -10.54
C GLY A 87 -4.90 -2.12 -12.07
N ARG A 88 -5.76 -1.33 -12.72
CA ARG A 88 -5.75 -1.03 -14.18
C ARG A 88 -5.01 0.26 -14.53
N ASP A 89 -4.50 1.01 -13.55
CA ASP A 89 -3.64 2.17 -13.77
C ASP A 89 -2.17 1.73 -13.90
N ARG A 90 -1.47 2.29 -14.90
CA ARG A 90 -0.03 2.06 -15.13
C ARG A 90 0.86 2.95 -14.24
N THR A 91 0.23 3.86 -13.50
CA THR A 91 0.86 4.85 -12.64
C THR A 91 1.07 4.26 -11.23
N LYS A 92 2.27 4.40 -10.65
CA LYS A 92 2.50 4.06 -9.22
C LYS A 92 1.44 4.76 -8.36
N HIS A 93 0.74 4.00 -7.54
CA HIS A 93 -0.27 4.48 -6.60
C HIS A 93 -0.24 3.63 -5.32
N GLN A 94 -0.64 4.22 -4.20
CA GLN A 94 -0.75 3.53 -2.91
C GLN A 94 -2.03 4.00 -2.24
N VAL A 95 -2.92 3.06 -1.91
CA VAL A 95 -4.12 3.33 -1.10
C VAL A 95 -3.73 3.11 0.36
N ALA A 96 -4.03 4.10 1.21
CA ALA A 96 -3.87 4.00 2.65
C ALA A 96 -5.16 3.51 3.31
N GLU A 97 -5.11 3.25 4.62
CA GLU A 97 -6.29 2.84 5.39
C GLU A 97 -7.35 3.95 5.48
N VAL A 98 -8.58 3.55 5.84
CA VAL A 98 -9.67 4.49 6.11
C VAL A 98 -9.34 5.28 7.37
N THR A 99 -9.44 6.61 7.30
CA THR A 99 -9.22 7.48 8.45
C THR A 99 -10.30 7.28 9.54
N SER A 100 -10.02 7.76 10.75
CA SER A 100 -11.02 7.90 11.82
C SER A 100 -12.18 8.86 11.49
N LEU A 101 -12.12 9.56 10.34
CA LEU A 101 -13.17 10.42 9.80
C LEU A 101 -13.93 9.78 8.63
N GLY A 102 -13.74 8.48 8.35
CA GLY A 102 -14.40 7.76 7.24
C GLY A 102 -13.76 8.00 5.86
N LEU A 103 -12.97 9.05 5.70
CA LEU A 103 -12.27 9.38 4.45
C LEU A 103 -11.23 8.31 4.07
N VAL A 104 -11.20 7.94 2.79
CA VAL A 104 -10.14 7.11 2.20
C VAL A 104 -9.04 8.00 1.65
N GLN A 105 -7.78 7.72 2.00
CA GLN A 105 -6.62 8.44 1.46
C GLN A 105 -5.86 7.56 0.46
N MET A 106 -5.29 8.18 -0.58
CA MET A 106 -4.33 7.52 -1.46
C MET A 106 -3.31 8.51 -2.04
N THR A 107 -2.13 8.02 -2.41
CA THR A 107 -1.19 8.75 -3.26
C THR A 107 -1.22 8.18 -4.67
N ARG A 108 -1.02 9.03 -5.68
CA ARG A 108 -0.82 8.63 -7.07
C ARG A 108 0.31 9.45 -7.67
N LYS A 109 1.36 8.80 -8.16
CA LYS A 109 2.51 9.49 -8.76
C LYS A 109 2.04 10.35 -9.92
N ARG A 110 2.41 11.63 -9.92
CA ARG A 110 2.04 12.55 -10.98
C ARG A 110 2.98 12.34 -12.18
N ILE A 111 2.43 12.13 -13.39
CA ILE A 111 3.23 11.88 -14.60
C ILE A 111 3.37 13.15 -15.46
N GLY A 112 2.33 13.99 -15.52
CA GLY A 112 2.38 15.29 -16.18
C GLY A 112 1.69 16.41 -15.43
N GLN A 113 1.47 17.53 -16.13
CA GLN A 113 0.71 18.68 -15.62
C GLN A 113 -0.77 18.33 -15.36
N GLY A 114 -1.30 17.26 -15.98
CA GLY A 114 -2.71 16.91 -15.87
C GLY A 114 -3.60 17.78 -16.76
N LEU A 115 -4.82 17.30 -17.03
CA LEU A 115 -5.65 17.81 -18.11
C LEU A 115 -6.04 19.29 -17.94
N ILE A 116 -6.29 19.73 -16.71
CA ILE A 116 -6.69 21.12 -16.43
C ILE A 116 -5.54 22.09 -16.68
N GLU A 117 -4.33 21.82 -16.18
CA GLU A 117 -3.18 22.70 -16.39
C GLU A 117 -2.73 22.71 -17.86
N ALA A 118 -2.80 21.57 -18.55
CA ALA A 118 -2.44 21.50 -19.97
C ALA A 118 -3.41 22.26 -20.89
N PHE A 119 -4.67 22.48 -20.50
CA PHE A 119 -5.71 23.10 -21.33
C PHE A 119 -6.36 24.34 -20.68
N SER A 120 -5.74 24.99 -19.70
CA SER A 120 -6.29 26.21 -19.11
C SER A 120 -5.26 27.25 -18.70
N THR A 121 -5.72 28.50 -18.60
CA THR A 121 -4.98 29.62 -18.01
C THR A 121 -5.75 30.17 -16.81
N THR A 122 -5.05 30.65 -15.79
CA THR A 122 -5.66 31.40 -14.68
C THR A 122 -6.45 32.61 -15.18
N CYS A 123 -7.57 32.91 -14.53
CA CYS A 123 -8.35 34.11 -14.81
C CYS A 123 -7.82 35.30 -14.00
N ASP A 124 -7.26 36.29 -14.70
CA ASP A 124 -6.67 37.49 -14.09
C ASP A 124 -7.72 38.32 -13.35
N SER A 125 -8.92 38.45 -13.93
CA SER A 125 -10.05 39.24 -13.40
C SER A 125 -10.53 38.81 -12.01
N CYS A 126 -10.24 37.57 -11.58
CA CYS A 126 -10.55 37.07 -10.25
C CYS A 126 -9.30 36.67 -9.44
N ALA A 127 -8.10 37.01 -9.91
CA ALA A 127 -6.81 36.64 -9.33
C ALA A 127 -6.65 35.11 -9.13
N GLY A 128 -6.86 34.34 -10.19
CA GLY A 128 -6.61 32.89 -10.19
C GLY A 128 -7.68 32.02 -9.52
N ARG A 129 -8.73 32.60 -8.90
CA ARG A 129 -9.88 31.87 -8.34
C ARG A 129 -10.74 31.13 -9.38
N GLY A 130 -10.43 31.27 -10.66
CA GLY A 130 -11.08 30.62 -11.78
C GLY A 130 -10.12 30.51 -12.96
N ILE A 131 -10.54 29.79 -13.99
CA ILE A 131 -9.72 29.45 -15.16
C ILE A 131 -10.46 29.67 -16.47
N HIS A 132 -9.71 30.00 -17.52
CA HIS A 132 -10.18 29.97 -18.91
C HIS A 132 -9.72 28.66 -19.54
N ILE A 133 -10.66 27.86 -20.05
CA ILE A 133 -10.38 26.57 -20.70
C ILE A 133 -10.23 26.80 -22.21
N HIS A 134 -9.20 26.19 -22.80
CA HIS A 134 -8.85 26.28 -24.21
C HIS A 134 -9.06 24.92 -24.90
N THR A 135 -9.29 24.93 -26.21
CA THR A 135 -9.42 23.70 -27.02
C THR A 135 -8.07 23.09 -27.43
N GLU A 136 -7.00 23.88 -27.36
CA GLU A 136 -5.63 23.45 -27.68
C GLU A 136 -4.73 23.51 -26.44
N PRO A 137 -3.65 22.70 -26.37
CA PRO A 137 -2.76 22.71 -25.21
C PRO A 137 -2.01 24.04 -25.03
N VAL A 138 -2.05 24.58 -23.82
CA VAL A 138 -1.34 25.80 -23.44
C VAL A 138 0.11 25.48 -23.09
N LYS A 139 1.06 26.32 -23.54
CA LYS A 139 2.49 26.16 -23.22
C LYS A 139 2.82 26.68 -21.82
N VAL A 140 2.36 25.96 -20.80
CA VAL A 140 2.61 26.30 -19.39
C VAL A 140 4.02 25.86 -18.97
N LYS A 141 4.82 26.77 -18.39
CA LYS A 141 6.11 26.41 -17.77
C LYS A 141 5.85 25.42 -16.61
N PRO A 142 6.65 24.36 -16.44
CA PRO A 142 6.45 23.41 -15.35
C PRO A 142 6.64 24.11 -13.99
N THR A 143 5.56 24.18 -13.22
CA THR A 143 5.62 24.48 -11.78
C THR A 143 6.31 23.30 -11.07
N PRO A 144 7.26 23.56 -10.14
CA PRO A 144 7.88 22.49 -9.37
C PRO A 144 6.85 21.92 -8.39
N VAL A 145 6.31 20.74 -8.71
CA VAL A 145 5.48 19.98 -7.79
C VAL A 145 6.40 19.32 -6.75
N PHE A 146 6.10 19.47 -5.46
CA PHE A 146 6.84 18.76 -4.42
C PHE A 146 6.64 17.25 -4.60
N VAL A 147 7.73 16.56 -4.96
CA VAL A 147 7.80 15.10 -4.96
C VAL A 147 8.48 14.71 -3.66
N GLU A 148 7.79 13.92 -2.82
CA GLU A 148 8.44 13.30 -1.67
C GLU A 148 9.54 12.36 -2.18
N ASN A 149 10.77 12.54 -1.69
CA ASN A 149 11.88 11.68 -2.08
C ASN A 149 11.62 10.26 -1.56
N ASP A 150 11.49 9.31 -2.49
CA ASP A 150 11.27 7.86 -2.31
C ASP A 150 12.53 7.24 -1.63
N SER A 151 12.76 7.62 -0.36
CA SER A 151 14.02 7.48 0.38
C SER A 151 14.18 6.10 1.02
N GLN A 152 13.95 5.07 0.21
CA GLN A 152 14.11 3.65 0.54
C GLN A 152 14.12 2.80 -0.75
N ASN A 153 15.28 2.62 -1.37
CA ASN A 153 16.01 1.35 -1.23
C ASN A 153 17.37 1.41 -1.96
N SER A 154 18.47 1.32 -1.20
CA SER A 154 19.83 1.15 -1.72
C SER A 154 20.70 0.54 -0.62
N HIS A 155 20.38 -0.70 -0.23
CA HIS A 155 21.00 -1.39 0.90
C HIS A 155 21.71 -2.71 0.51
N ASP A 156 21.90 -2.92 -0.80
CA ASP A 156 22.41 -4.15 -1.42
C ASP A 156 23.78 -3.98 -2.10
N ASP A 157 24.55 -2.93 -1.74
CA ASP A 157 25.88 -2.60 -2.29
C ASP A 157 27.01 -2.68 -1.23
N MET A 158 27.05 -3.75 -0.43
CA MET A 158 28.13 -4.01 0.56
C MET A 158 28.51 -5.50 0.70
N GLU A 159 28.43 -6.28 -0.38
CA GLU A 159 28.85 -7.71 -0.38
C GLU A 159 29.89 -8.07 -1.45
N ASN A 160 30.51 -7.08 -2.11
CA ASN A 160 31.58 -7.27 -3.13
C ASN A 160 32.91 -6.61 -2.72
N ALA A 161 33.32 -6.74 -1.45
CA ALA A 161 34.55 -6.11 -0.92
C ALA A 161 35.34 -7.02 0.05
N ARG A 162 35.28 -8.34 -0.13
CA ARG A 162 35.92 -9.33 0.76
C ARG A 162 36.73 -10.44 0.10
N GLU A 163 36.75 -10.56 -1.22
CA GLU A 163 37.47 -11.65 -1.92
C GLU A 163 38.91 -11.27 -2.34
N ASP A 164 39.26 -9.98 -2.42
CA ASP A 164 40.59 -9.48 -2.83
C ASP A 164 41.68 -9.54 -1.72
N ARG A 165 41.67 -10.54 -0.82
CA ARG A 165 42.67 -10.66 0.28
C ARG A 165 43.22 -12.05 0.60
N GLU A 166 42.92 -13.07 -0.19
CA GLU A 166 43.48 -14.43 0.00
C GLU A 166 44.37 -14.92 -1.16
N ASP A 167 45.18 -14.03 -1.74
CA ASP A 167 46.22 -14.45 -2.71
C ASP A 167 47.53 -13.65 -2.59
N LYS A 168 48.25 -13.85 -1.48
CA LYS A 168 49.71 -13.60 -1.30
C LYS A 168 50.22 -14.01 0.09
N ASN A 169 50.57 -15.29 0.26
CA ASN A 169 51.70 -15.73 1.09
C ASN A 169 51.96 -17.24 0.93
N GLN A 170 52.71 -17.65 -0.10
CA GLN A 170 53.21 -19.02 -0.22
C GLN A 170 54.52 -19.13 -1.00
N SER A 171 55.59 -18.56 -0.44
CA SER A 171 56.99 -19.00 -0.67
C SER A 171 57.95 -18.22 0.23
N ASP A 172 58.54 -18.88 1.22
CA ASP A 172 59.99 -19.12 1.30
C ASP A 172 60.29 -20.06 2.49
N MET A 173 61.51 -20.63 2.54
CA MET A 173 61.81 -21.89 3.24
C MET A 173 62.69 -21.73 4.49
N ASP A 174 62.66 -22.76 5.35
CA ASP A 174 63.66 -23.22 6.34
C ASP A 174 64.27 -22.18 7.32
N SER A 175 64.22 -22.39 8.65
CA SER A 175 65.04 -23.44 9.27
C SER A 175 64.81 -23.63 10.80
N ASP A 176 65.03 -24.87 11.23
CA ASP A 176 65.69 -25.33 12.48
C ASP A 176 65.10 -25.20 13.92
N VAL A 177 65.27 -26.34 14.64
CA VAL A 177 65.53 -26.54 16.09
C VAL A 177 64.36 -26.52 17.12
N ASP A 178 63.77 -27.71 17.25
CA ASP A 178 63.79 -28.60 18.44
C ASP A 178 62.97 -28.33 19.75
N SER A 179 62.70 -29.46 20.42
CA SER A 179 62.50 -29.69 21.87
C SER A 179 61.09 -29.60 22.50
N THR A 180 60.52 -30.79 22.77
CA THR A 180 59.79 -31.18 24.02
C THR A 180 58.44 -30.48 24.37
N THR A 181 57.47 -31.08 25.06
CA THR A 181 57.32 -32.41 25.71
C THR A 181 55.82 -32.81 25.81
N GLU A 182 55.57 -34.13 25.85
CA GLU A 182 54.57 -34.86 26.68
C GLU A 182 53.24 -34.22 27.17
N SER A 183 52.14 -34.98 26.95
CA SER A 183 51.11 -35.36 27.96
C SER A 183 50.07 -34.33 28.46
N GLU A 184 48.85 -34.69 28.89
CA GLU A 184 48.02 -35.92 28.73
C GLU A 184 46.52 -35.62 29.06
N GLN A 185 45.68 -36.66 29.04
CA GLN A 185 44.42 -36.85 29.77
C GLN A 185 44.52 -36.46 31.27
N THR A 186 43.45 -36.34 32.11
CA THR A 186 42.17 -37.06 32.14
C THR A 186 41.13 -36.38 33.07
N SER A 187 39.83 -36.57 32.79
CA SER A 187 38.69 -36.91 33.68
C SER A 187 38.46 -36.40 35.13
N THR A 188 37.18 -36.48 35.51
CA THR A 188 36.54 -36.48 36.86
C THR A 188 36.33 -35.14 37.59
N GLU A 189 35.47 -35.03 38.61
CA GLU A 189 34.01 -35.31 38.74
C GLU A 189 33.53 -34.66 40.08
N VAL A 190 32.39 -35.08 40.65
CA VAL A 190 31.86 -34.76 42.01
C VAL A 190 31.11 -33.42 42.17
N VAL A 191 29.99 -33.28 42.91
CA VAL A 191 28.69 -34.02 43.00
C VAL A 191 27.79 -33.39 44.10
N ILE A 192 26.45 -33.36 43.91
CA ILE A 192 25.37 -33.07 44.90
C ILE A 192 25.30 -31.61 45.45
N GLU A 193 24.16 -31.04 45.89
CA GLU A 193 22.73 -30.95 45.44
C GLU A 193 22.06 -29.83 46.36
N SER A 194 20.76 -29.55 46.54
CA SER A 194 19.45 -30.11 46.15
C SER A 194 18.31 -29.07 46.21
N SER A 195 17.13 -29.44 45.67
CA SER A 195 15.78 -28.97 46.08
C SER A 195 15.31 -27.55 45.63
N THR A 196 14.03 -27.27 45.33
CA THR A 196 12.79 -28.10 45.29
C THR A 196 11.94 -27.87 44.02
N GLU A 197 11.41 -28.94 43.41
CA GLU A 197 10.23 -28.97 42.52
C GLU A 197 9.00 -29.40 43.35
N PRO A 198 7.72 -29.11 43.00
CA PRO A 198 7.01 -29.74 41.87
C PRO A 198 6.05 -28.77 41.12
N THR A 199 5.33 -29.09 40.02
CA THR A 199 4.62 -30.34 39.65
C THR A 199 4.62 -30.69 38.15
N LYS A 200 4.37 -31.98 37.89
CA LYS A 200 4.30 -32.65 36.57
C LYS A 200 2.83 -32.82 36.16
N GLY A 201 2.44 -32.98 34.88
CA GLY A 201 3.20 -32.89 33.62
C GLY A 201 2.90 -34.03 32.62
N ARG A 202 3.34 -33.87 31.36
CA ARG A 202 3.57 -34.90 30.30
C ARG A 202 2.30 -35.54 29.65
N LYS A 203 2.05 -35.30 28.34
CA LYS A 203 2.45 -36.11 27.13
C LYS A 203 1.52 -37.34 26.87
N ARG A 204 1.23 -37.81 25.63
CA ARG A 204 1.87 -37.62 24.30
C ARG A 204 0.99 -38.05 23.08
N ARG A 205 0.92 -37.19 22.04
CA ARG A 205 0.98 -37.45 20.56
C ARG A 205 0.24 -38.63 19.85
N ARG A 206 -0.48 -38.23 18.75
CA ARG A 206 -0.61 -38.87 17.40
C ARG A 206 -1.40 -40.21 17.28
N ALA A 207 -2.06 -40.56 16.15
CA ALA A 207 -2.51 -39.83 14.94
C ALA A 207 -3.41 -40.72 14.02
N VAL A 208 -4.29 -40.13 13.17
CA VAL A 208 -4.68 -40.55 11.78
C VAL A 208 -5.32 -41.97 11.61
N SER A 209 -6.47 -42.25 10.95
CA SER A 209 -6.98 -41.84 9.61
C SER A 209 -8.47 -42.20 9.28
N THR A 210 -9.01 -41.63 8.18
CA THR A 210 -9.93 -42.19 7.13
C THR A 210 -11.37 -42.74 7.39
N GLY A 211 -12.27 -42.44 6.43
CA GLY A 211 -13.59 -43.09 6.17
C GLY A 211 -14.77 -42.08 6.13
N VAL A 212 -15.53 -41.72 5.08
CA VAL A 212 -15.81 -42.14 3.66
C VAL A 212 -17.19 -42.82 3.44
N VAL A 213 -18.19 -42.02 2.99
CA VAL A 213 -19.37 -42.37 2.12
C VAL A 213 -20.45 -43.28 2.78
N THR A 214 -21.77 -43.27 2.50
CA THR A 214 -22.65 -42.92 1.33
C THR A 214 -23.96 -42.20 1.77
N PRO A 215 -24.80 -41.66 0.84
CA PRO A 215 -26.09 -41.00 1.15
C PRO A 215 -27.33 -41.88 0.87
N GLY A 216 -28.53 -41.40 1.26
CA GLY A 216 -29.81 -41.86 0.67
C GLY A 216 -31.07 -41.66 1.51
N ALA A 217 -31.92 -40.71 1.10
CA ALA A 217 -33.39 -40.66 1.31
C ALA A 217 -33.98 -39.55 0.41
#